data_AF-A0A944GQJ9-F1
#
_entry.id   AF-A0A944GQJ9-F1
#
_cell.length_a   1.000
_cell.length_b   1.000
_cell.length_c   1.000
_cell.angle_alpha   90.00
_cell.angle_beta   90.00
_cell.angle_gamma   90.00
#
_symmetry.space_group_name_H-M   'P 1'
#
loop_
_entity.id
_entity.type
_entity.pdbx_description
1 polymer ?
#
loop_
_entity_poly.entity_id
_entity_poly.type
_entity_poly.pdbx_seq_one_letter_code
_entity_poly.pdbx_strand_id
1 'polypeptide(L)'
;MITAQEALGRLMEGNKKYLGAKVGCGDISLASRLRTCSQGQTPYAIIIACSDSRVIPESIFSAGIGELFVIRVAGNVIDNHQLGSIEYAAEHLGCK
;
A
#
# COMPACT_ATOMS: atom_id res chain seq x y z
N MET A 1 16.35 1.22 -1.52
CA MET A 1 15.24 0.60 -2.27
C MET A 1 15.23 -0.88 -1.91
N ILE A 2 14.06 -1.44 -1.62
CA ILE A 2 13.92 -2.89 -1.36
C ILE A 2 13.66 -3.64 -2.66
N THR A 3 13.97 -4.93 -2.70
CA THR A 3 13.67 -5.84 -3.80
C THR A 3 12.19 -6.25 -3.77
N ALA A 4 11.68 -6.75 -4.91
CA ALA A 4 10.33 -7.29 -4.99
C ALA A 4 10.10 -8.45 -4.00
N GLN A 5 11.13 -9.26 -3.74
CA GLN A 5 11.05 -10.36 -2.77
C GLN A 5 10.91 -9.84 -1.33
N GLU A 6 11.62 -8.77 -0.98
CA GLU A 6 11.49 -8.14 0.33
C GLU A 6 10.13 -7.44 0.48
N ALA A 7 9.63 -6.80 -0.57
CA ALA A 7 8.28 -6.21 -0.60
C ALA A 7 7.21 -7.28 -0.36
N LEU A 8 7.28 -8.41 -1.07
CA LEU A 8 6.38 -9.54 -0.87
C LEU A 8 6.48 -10.11 0.56
N GLY A 9 7.70 -10.31 1.07
CA GLY A 9 7.91 -10.78 2.43
C GLY A 9 7.29 -9.85 3.48
N ARG A 10 7.38 -8.53 3.25
CA ARG A 10 6.75 -7.52 4.11
C ARG A 10 5.22 -7.59 4.08
N LEU A 11 4.62 -7.76 2.90
CA LEU A 11 3.17 -7.95 2.76
C LEU A 11 2.72 -9.23 3.48
N MET A 12 3.43 -10.34 3.31
CA MET A 12 3.09 -11.61 3.97
C MET A 12 3.16 -11.50 5.50
N GLU A 13 4.20 -10.87 6.03
CA GLU A 13 4.35 -10.64 7.47
C GLU A 13 3.25 -9.72 8.02
N GLY A 14 2.90 -8.66 7.27
CA GLY A 14 1.77 -7.81 7.61
C GLY A 14 0.44 -8.57 7.64
N ASN A 15 0.19 -9.41 6.64
CA ASN A 15 -1.00 -10.25 6.63
C ASN A 15 -1.08 -11.21 7.81
N LYS A 16 0.05 -11.83 8.18
CA LYS A 16 0.13 -12.68 9.37
C LYS A 16 -0.24 -11.93 10.65
N LYS A 17 0.21 -10.67 10.80
CA LYS A 17 -0.15 -9.81 11.93
C LYS A 17 -1.64 -9.47 11.92
N TYR A 18 -2.19 -9.12 10.76
CA TYR A 18 -3.60 -8.79 10.59
C TYR A 18 -4.54 -9.92 11.06
N LEU A 19 -4.21 -11.19 10.79
CA LEU A 19 -5.03 -12.34 11.21
C LEU A 19 -5.26 -12.42 12.73
N GLY A 20 -4.31 -11.93 13.54
CA GLY A 20 -4.43 -11.87 15.00
C GLY A 20 -4.79 -10.49 15.54
N ALA A 21 -4.92 -9.48 14.68
CA ALA A 21 -5.07 -8.09 15.09
C ALA A 21 -6.52 -7.77 15.47
N LYS A 22 -6.70 -7.12 16.62
CA LYS A 22 -7.99 -6.53 17.04
C LYS A 22 -8.19 -5.11 16.52
N VAL A 23 -7.10 -4.46 16.11
CA VAL A 23 -7.04 -3.07 15.63
C VAL A 23 -6.06 -2.99 14.46
N GLY A 24 -6.25 -2.04 13.55
CA GLY A 24 -5.26 -1.75 12.51
C GLY A 24 -3.92 -1.32 13.14
N CYS A 25 -2.79 -1.74 12.55
CA CYS A 25 -1.47 -1.61 13.17
C CYS A 25 -0.41 -0.88 12.32
N GLY A 26 -0.81 -0.20 11.25
CA GLY A 26 0.08 0.69 10.49
C GLY A 26 0.38 2.00 11.22
N ASP A 27 1.57 2.58 11.00
CA ASP A 27 1.93 3.90 11.54
C ASP A 27 1.19 5.03 10.81
N ILE A 28 0.21 5.62 11.49
CA ILE A 28 -0.54 6.80 11.05
C ILE A 28 -0.31 8.01 11.98
N SER A 29 0.79 8.00 12.73
CA SER A 29 1.13 9.05 13.70
C SER A 29 1.22 10.43 13.04
N LEU A 30 1.14 11.49 13.86
CA LEU A 30 1.37 12.86 13.37
C LEU A 30 2.75 13.01 12.74
N ALA A 31 3.77 12.40 13.33
CA ALA A 31 5.13 12.41 12.80
C ALA A 31 5.19 11.80 11.38
N SER A 32 4.55 10.65 11.17
CA SER A 32 4.52 10.00 9.85
C SER A 32 3.76 10.83 8.81
N ARG A 33 2.65 11.46 9.20
CA ARG A 33 1.89 12.39 8.35
C ARG A 33 2.69 13.63 7.95
N LEU A 34 3.40 14.26 8.90
CA LEU A 34 4.24 15.43 8.62
C LEU A 34 5.42 15.09 7.70
N ARG A 35 6.04 13.93 7.93
CA ARG A 35 7.12 13.42 7.07
C ARG A 35 6.62 13.18 5.64
N THR A 36 5.51 12.46 5.47
CA THR A 36 4.96 12.16 4.13
C THR A 36 4.44 13.41 3.41
N CYS A 37 3.95 14.41 4.15
CA CYS A 37 3.56 15.71 3.59
C CYS A 37 4.76 16.52 3.09
N SER A 38 5.84 16.58 3.86
CA SER A 38 7.00 17.43 3.55
C SER A 38 8.04 16.78 2.64
N GLN A 39 8.17 15.46 2.68
CA GLN A 39 9.20 14.70 1.96
C GLN A 39 8.64 13.81 0.85
N GLY A 40 7.31 13.77 0.69
CA GLY A 40 6.64 12.87 -0.23
C GLY A 40 6.52 11.44 0.32
N GLN A 41 6.12 10.53 -0.56
CA GLN A 41 5.85 9.13 -0.24
C GLN A 41 6.86 8.21 -0.93
N THR A 42 7.17 7.08 -0.29
CA THR A 42 8.03 6.03 -0.85
C THR A 42 7.38 4.65 -0.64
N PRO A 43 6.23 4.40 -1.29
CA PRO A 43 5.53 3.14 -1.15
C PRO A 43 6.38 1.98 -1.68
N TYR A 44 6.36 0.86 -0.97
CA TYR A 44 7.18 -0.29 -1.31
C TYR A 44 6.48 -1.29 -2.23
N ALA A 45 5.16 -1.17 -2.41
CA ALA A 45 4.35 -2.02 -3.27
C ALA A 45 3.13 -1.26 -3.81
N ILE A 46 2.67 -1.68 -5.00
CA ILE A 46 1.41 -1.25 -5.60
C ILE A 46 0.36 -2.33 -5.31
N ILE A 47 -0.75 -1.94 -4.68
CA ILE A 47 -1.86 -2.86 -4.41
C ILE A 47 -3.07 -2.47 -5.24
N ILE A 48 -3.47 -3.38 -6.14
CA ILE A 48 -4.70 -3.28 -6.91
C ILE A 48 -5.75 -4.10 -6.17
N ALA A 49 -6.80 -3.44 -5.67
CA ALA A 49 -7.79 -4.08 -4.81
C ALA A 49 -9.22 -3.72 -5.21
N CYS A 50 -10.18 -4.53 -4.76
CA CYS A 50 -11.59 -4.24 -4.96
C CYS A 50 -12.04 -3.06 -4.08
N SER A 51 -13.03 -2.31 -4.54
CA SER A 51 -13.74 -1.31 -3.72
C SER A 51 -14.58 -1.93 -2.60
N ASP A 52 -14.68 -3.25 -2.50
CA ASP A 52 -15.33 -3.98 -1.39
C ASP A 52 -14.83 -3.43 -0.04
N SER A 53 -15.74 -3.00 0.83
CA SER A 53 -15.41 -2.33 2.10
C SER A 53 -14.70 -3.22 3.09
N ARG A 54 -14.72 -4.54 2.89
CA ARG A 54 -14.02 -5.53 3.72
C ARG A 54 -12.57 -5.72 3.29
N VAL A 55 -12.21 -5.30 2.08
CA VAL A 55 -10.84 -5.35 1.56
C VAL A 55 -10.16 -4.01 1.81
N ILE A 56 -9.46 -3.91 2.94
CA ILE A 56 -8.75 -2.70 3.38
C ILE A 56 -7.23 -3.00 3.32
N PRO A 57 -6.54 -2.77 2.19
CA PRO A 57 -5.16 -3.20 1.98
C PRO A 57 -4.19 -2.80 3.10
N GLU A 58 -4.26 -1.56 3.57
CA GLU A 58 -3.39 -1.03 4.61
C GLU A 58 -3.58 -1.77 5.95
N SER A 59 -4.82 -2.16 6.26
CA SER A 59 -5.10 -2.99 7.45
C SER A 59 -4.66 -4.43 7.23
N ILE A 60 -5.02 -5.03 6.09
CA ILE A 60 -4.70 -6.41 5.72
C ILE A 60 -3.19 -6.64 5.71
N PHE A 61 -2.40 -5.67 5.26
CA PHE A 61 -0.94 -5.76 5.20
C PHE A 61 -0.23 -4.99 6.31
N SER A 62 -0.96 -4.55 7.34
CA SER A 62 -0.38 -3.84 8.49
C SER A 62 0.50 -2.65 8.11
N ALA A 63 0.17 -1.95 7.04
CA ALA A 63 0.97 -0.89 6.44
C ALA A 63 0.55 0.49 6.96
N GLY A 64 1.53 1.37 7.17
CA GLY A 64 1.33 2.76 7.56
C GLY A 64 1.12 3.71 6.39
N ILE A 65 1.01 5.00 6.70
CA ILE A 65 0.88 6.05 5.69
C ILE A 65 2.14 6.14 4.81
N GLY A 66 1.94 6.22 3.50
CA GLY A 66 3.03 6.35 2.50
C GLY A 66 3.75 5.04 2.20
N GLU A 67 3.29 3.90 2.74
CA GLU A 67 3.96 2.62 2.56
C GLU A 67 3.40 1.76 1.43
N LEU A 68 2.11 1.93 1.08
CA LEU A 68 1.47 1.27 -0.05
C LEU A 68 0.90 2.32 -1.01
N PHE A 69 1.01 2.05 -2.31
CA PHE A 69 0.26 2.78 -3.33
C PHE A 69 -0.96 1.97 -3.72
N VAL A 70 -2.16 2.43 -3.34
CA VAL A 70 -3.38 1.62 -3.40
C VAL A 70 -4.34 2.16 -4.48
N ILE A 71 -4.74 1.28 -5.40
CA ILE A 71 -5.69 1.58 -6.47
C ILE A 71 -6.91 0.67 -6.28
N ARG A 72 -8.11 1.26 -6.19
CA ARG A 72 -9.34 0.51 -5.88
C ARG A 72 -10.49 0.80 -6.84
N VAL A 73 -10.97 -0.25 -7.49
CA VAL A 73 -12.16 -0.24 -8.37
C VAL A 73 -12.98 -1.50 -8.10
N ALA A 74 -14.29 -1.46 -8.28
CA ALA A 74 -15.15 -2.63 -8.14
C ALA A 74 -14.67 -3.75 -9.09
N GLY A 75 -14.39 -4.93 -8.53
CA GLY A 75 -13.84 -6.06 -9.29
C GLY A 75 -12.37 -5.92 -9.69
N ASN A 76 -11.64 -4.93 -9.16
CA ASN A 76 -10.22 -4.68 -9.43
C ASN A 76 -9.86 -4.74 -10.93
N VAL A 77 -10.79 -4.27 -11.77
CA VAL A 77 -10.61 -4.14 -13.21
C VAL A 77 -9.64 -3.01 -13.52
N ILE A 78 -8.96 -3.12 -14.67
CA ILE A 78 -7.94 -2.16 -15.09
C ILE A 78 -8.35 -1.59 -16.44
N ASP A 79 -8.57 -0.28 -16.47
CA ASP A 79 -8.64 0.57 -17.65
C ASP A 79 -7.41 1.51 -17.72
N ASN A 80 -7.42 2.42 -18.70
CA ASN A 80 -6.31 3.36 -18.92
C ASN A 80 -6.02 4.27 -17.70
N HIS A 81 -7.01 4.61 -16.89
CA HIS A 81 -6.83 5.44 -15.70
C HIS A 81 -6.12 4.67 -14.58
N GLN A 82 -6.50 3.41 -14.33
CA GLN A 82 -5.79 2.60 -13.35
C GLN A 82 -4.40 2.23 -13.84
N LEU A 83 -4.24 1.91 -15.13
CA LEU A 83 -2.94 1.64 -15.73
C LEU A 83 -1.98 2.83 -15.57
N GLY A 84 -2.42 4.05 -15.89
CA GLY A 84 -1.58 5.24 -15.70
C GLY A 84 -1.20 5.48 -14.23
N SER A 85 -2.06 5.09 -13.28
CA SER A 85 -1.74 5.14 -11.85
C SER A 85 -0.68 4.11 -11.44
N ILE A 86 -0.72 2.91 -12.04
CA ILE A 86 0.29 1.86 -11.84
C ILE A 86 1.63 2.31 -12.41
N GLU A 87 1.66 2.83 -13.64
CA GLU A 87 2.86 3.35 -14.30
C GLU A 87 3.48 4.49 -13.49
N TYR A 88 2.66 5.42 -13.00
CA TYR A 88 3.14 6.48 -12.10
C TYR A 88 3.85 5.91 -10.87
N ALA A 89 3.24 4.95 -10.17
CA ALA A 89 3.84 4.39 -8.97
C ALA A 89 5.11 3.56 -9.27
N ALA A 90 5.13 2.82 -10.38
CA ALA A 90 6.30 2.04 -10.79
C ALA A 90 7.48 2.92 -11.22
N GLU A 91 7.21 3.94 -12.04
CA GLU A 91 8.26 4.76 -12.66
C GLU A 91 8.68 5.96 -11.79
N HIS A 92 7.73 6.62 -11.13
CA HIS A 92 7.99 7.88 -10.41
C HIS A 92 8.18 7.68 -8.90
N LEU A 93 7.48 6.70 -8.30
CA LEU A 93 7.62 6.39 -6.87
C LEU A 93 8.61 5.25 -6.61
N GLY A 94 9.03 4.52 -7.65
CA GLY A 94 10.01 3.46 -7.56
C GLY A 94 9.52 2.18 -6.88
N CYS A 95 8.20 1.94 -6.87
CA CYS A 95 7.63 0.69 -6.37
C CYS A 95 8.22 -0.52 -7.13
N LYS A 96 8.38 -1.64 -6.44
CA LYS A 96 8.96 -2.88 -6.97
C LYS A 96 8.01 -4.05 -6.85
#